data_AF-A0A0A2B8J6-F1
#
_entry.id   AF-A0A0A2B8J6-F1
#
_cell.length_a   1.000
_cell.length_b   1.000
_cell.length_c   1.000
_cell.angle_alpha   90.00
_cell.angle_beta   90.00
_cell.angle_gamma   90.00
#
_symmetry.space_group_name_H-M   'P 1'
#
loop_
_entity.id
_entity.type
_entity.pdbx_description
1 polymer ?
#
loop_
_entity_poly.entity_id
_entity_poly.type
_entity_poly.pdbx_seq_one_letter_code
_entity_poly.pdbx_strand_id
1 'polypeptide(L)'
;MARRLSVQIKKEISNLFIHEKLSVEQLSKKFECTNATITRNLKKELGDEKYQEIIGSRISKRNSINSNNDIKFDQDKTLSLNSEKQEFNFVELPPIDYEIENFSRKELSSVPIQEIEFPNVVYMIVSKNIELEIKLLKDYPDWEFLPEEDLKRKAIEIHFDSKSAKRACSKEQKVIKVPNTDVFRIVSPILISRGISRIVSAEKLIAL
;
A
#
# COMPACT_ATOMS: atom_id res chain seq x y z
N MET A 1 17.31 12.17 2.34
CA MET A 1 17.67 13.41 1.61
C MET A 1 17.59 13.14 0.11
N ALA A 2 16.72 13.83 -0.63
CA ALA A 2 16.54 13.59 -2.06
C ALA A 2 17.74 14.12 -2.84
N ARG A 3 18.58 13.24 -3.41
CA ARG A 3 19.71 13.63 -4.26
C ARG A 3 19.21 13.86 -5.69
N ARG A 4 19.47 15.03 -6.26
CA ARG A 4 19.21 15.29 -7.70
C ARG A 4 20.25 14.55 -8.54
N LEU A 5 19.78 13.77 -9.52
CA LEU A 5 20.64 13.16 -10.53
C LEU A 5 21.38 14.24 -11.33
N SER A 6 22.70 14.18 -11.32
CA SER A 6 23.55 15.03 -12.14
C SER A 6 23.27 14.81 -13.64
N VAL A 7 23.51 15.84 -14.44
CA VAL A 7 23.35 15.79 -15.91
C VAL A 7 24.20 14.66 -16.51
N GLN A 8 25.38 14.41 -15.93
CA GLN A 8 26.28 13.35 -16.39
C GLN A 8 25.67 11.95 -16.19
N ILE A 9 25.04 11.71 -15.04
CA ILE A 9 24.43 10.41 -14.69
C ILE A 9 23.24 10.11 -15.60
N LYS A 10 22.46 11.14 -15.98
CA LYS A 10 21.32 10.98 -16.90
C LYS A 10 21.74 10.53 -18.29
N LYS A 11 22.82 11.11 -18.82
CA LYS A 11 23.40 10.69 -20.12
C LYS A 11 23.95 9.27 -20.06
N GLU A 12 24.60 8.91 -18.95
CA GLU A 12 25.10 7.56 -18.73
C GLU A 12 23.98 6.52 -18.69
N ILE A 13 22.87 6.80 -17.98
CA ILE A 13 21.67 5.95 -17.95
C ILE A 13 21.14 5.70 -19.37
N SER A 14 21.07 6.74 -20.21
CA SER A 14 20.61 6.62 -21.61
C SER A 14 21.54 5.72 -22.43
N ASN A 15 22.86 5.93 -22.34
CA ASN A 15 23.84 5.13 -23.06
C ASN A 15 23.81 3.65 -22.65
N LEU A 16 23.73 3.38 -21.35
CA LEU A 16 23.63 2.02 -20.80
C LEU A 16 22.34 1.32 -21.26
N PHE A 17 21.24 2.07 -21.39
CA PHE A 17 19.98 1.53 -21.87
C PHE A 17 20.02 1.18 -23.37
N ILE A 18 20.63 2.01 -24.20
CA ILE A 18 20.73 1.79 -25.65
C ILE A 18 21.78 0.71 -25.99
N HIS A 19 23.00 0.86 -25.47
CA HIS A 19 24.16 0.06 -25.90
C HIS A 19 24.27 -1.26 -25.14
N GLU A 20 24.18 -1.23 -23.82
CA GLU A 20 24.29 -2.44 -22.98
C GLU A 20 22.96 -3.18 -22.79
N LYS A 21 21.86 -2.63 -23.32
CA LYS A 21 20.50 -3.21 -23.27
C LYS A 21 20.02 -3.56 -21.85
N LEU A 22 20.49 -2.83 -20.85
CA LEU A 22 20.07 -3.03 -19.46
C LEU A 22 18.57 -2.76 -19.28
N SER A 23 17.93 -3.50 -18.38
CA SER A 23 16.53 -3.29 -18.00
C SER A 23 16.37 -2.10 -17.05
N VAL A 24 15.16 -1.56 -16.97
CA VAL A 24 14.82 -0.48 -16.03
C VAL A 24 15.12 -0.89 -14.58
N GLU A 25 14.90 -2.15 -14.22
CA GLU A 25 15.19 -2.70 -12.89
C GLU A 25 16.70 -2.79 -12.61
N GLN A 26 17.51 -3.15 -13.61
CA GLN A 26 18.96 -3.21 -13.47
C GLN A 26 19.56 -1.82 -13.31
N LEU A 27 19.07 -0.84 -14.08
CA LEU A 27 19.48 0.56 -13.96
C LEU A 27 19.05 1.17 -12.61
N SER A 28 17.84 0.84 -12.16
CA SER A 28 17.32 1.23 -10.84
C SER A 28 18.21 0.77 -9.69
N LYS A 29 18.65 -0.50 -9.72
CA LYS A 29 19.61 -1.04 -8.74
C LYS A 29 20.99 -0.41 -8.86
N LYS A 30 21.49 -0.17 -10.09
CA LYS A 30 22.83 0.39 -10.32
C LYS A 30 22.96 1.85 -9.86
N PHE A 31 21.89 2.63 -9.98
CA PHE A 31 21.89 4.07 -9.67
C PHE A 31 21.11 4.43 -8.40
N GLU A 32 20.74 3.42 -7.58
CA GLU A 32 20.00 3.58 -6.32
C GLU A 32 18.78 4.52 -6.43
N CYS A 33 18.01 4.38 -7.51
CA CYS A 33 16.87 5.26 -7.78
C CYS A 33 15.66 4.47 -8.25
N THR A 34 14.47 5.02 -8.06
CA THR A 34 13.24 4.29 -8.36
C THR A 34 13.09 4.01 -9.86
N ASN A 35 12.43 2.90 -10.21
CA ASN A 35 12.13 2.54 -11.60
C ASN A 35 11.44 3.70 -12.35
N ALA A 36 10.50 4.39 -11.70
CA ALA A 36 9.82 5.56 -12.26
C ALA A 36 10.79 6.71 -12.58
N THR A 37 11.83 6.92 -11.77
CA THR A 37 12.86 7.93 -12.01
C THR A 37 13.71 7.58 -13.23
N ILE A 38 14.09 6.30 -13.37
CA ILE A 38 14.81 5.81 -14.56
C ILE A 38 13.94 6.00 -15.80
N THR A 39 12.69 5.51 -15.80
CA THR A 39 11.76 5.60 -16.93
C THR A 39 11.54 7.05 -17.36
N ARG A 40 11.30 7.95 -16.41
CA ARG A 40 11.11 9.38 -16.69
C ARG A 40 12.35 10.02 -17.32
N ASN A 41 13.55 9.70 -16.83
CA ASN A 41 14.79 10.24 -17.42
C ASN A 41 15.05 9.65 -18.82
N LEU A 42 14.81 8.35 -19.02
CA LEU A 42 14.95 7.71 -20.32
C LEU A 42 14.01 8.35 -21.35
N LYS A 43 12.72 8.50 -21.02
CA LYS A 43 11.75 9.17 -21.90
C LYS A 43 12.13 10.62 -22.20
N LYS A 44 12.68 11.33 -21.21
CA LYS A 44 13.12 12.72 -21.38
C LYS A 44 14.34 12.87 -22.30
N GLU A 45 15.29 11.93 -22.26
CA GLU A 45 16.51 11.98 -23.07
C GLU A 45 16.36 11.31 -24.45
N LEU A 46 15.55 10.24 -24.56
CA LEU A 46 15.37 9.44 -25.77
C LEU A 46 14.12 9.83 -26.58
N GLY A 47 13.12 10.41 -25.93
CA GLY A 47 11.76 10.53 -26.45
C GLY A 47 10.91 9.29 -26.13
N ASP A 48 9.60 9.50 -25.97
CA ASP A 48 8.65 8.44 -25.63
C ASP A 48 8.57 7.35 -26.71
N GLU A 49 8.59 7.74 -27.99
CA GLU A 49 8.49 6.82 -29.14
C GLU A 49 9.66 5.82 -29.18
N LYS A 50 10.90 6.32 -29.10
CA LYS A 50 12.10 5.47 -29.12
C LYS A 50 12.19 4.56 -27.89
N TYR A 51 11.76 5.05 -26.73
CA TYR A 51 11.71 4.22 -25.53
C TYR A 51 10.74 3.04 -25.70
N GLN A 52 9.54 3.29 -26.22
CA GLN A 52 8.54 2.23 -26.44
C GLN A 52 8.98 1.23 -27.51
N GLU A 53 9.62 1.69 -28.58
CA GLU A 53 10.18 0.81 -29.63
C GLU A 53 11.24 -0.16 -29.07
N ILE A 54 12.13 0.33 -28.21
CA ILE A 54 13.17 -0.50 -27.56
C ILE A 54 12.56 -1.51 -26.58
N ILE A 55 11.50 -1.15 -25.86
CA ILE A 55 10.82 -2.06 -24.94
C ILE A 55 9.99 -3.10 -25.70
N GLY A 56 9.21 -2.68 -26.70
CA GLY A 56 8.42 -3.57 -27.54
C GLY A 56 9.27 -4.61 -28.26
N SER A 57 10.39 -4.19 -28.85
CA SER A 57 11.34 -5.10 -29.51
C SER A 57 11.99 -6.12 -28.57
N ARG A 58 12.17 -5.78 -27.28
CA ARG A 58 12.67 -6.71 -26.24
C ARG A 58 11.59 -7.72 -25.81
N ILE A 59 10.32 -7.31 -25.76
CA ILE A 59 9.19 -8.18 -25.39
C ILE A 59 8.90 -9.19 -26.49
N SER A 60 8.87 -8.78 -27.76
CA SER A 60 8.63 -9.68 -28.90
C SER A 60 9.71 -10.77 -29.02
N LYS A 61 10.98 -10.44 -28.70
CA LYS A 61 12.07 -11.44 -28.62
C LYS A 61 11.92 -12.42 -27.46
N ARG A 62 11.30 -12.02 -26.35
CA ARG A 62 11.04 -12.90 -25.19
C ARG A 62 9.91 -13.89 -25.49
N ASN A 63 8.85 -13.45 -26.17
CA ASN A 63 7.72 -14.31 -26.51
C ASN A 63 8.07 -15.37 -27.57
N SER A 64 9.01 -15.10 -28.47
CA SER A 64 9.50 -16.09 -29.44
C SER A 64 10.33 -17.22 -28.81
N ILE A 65 10.79 -17.08 -27.56
CA ILE A 65 11.62 -18.08 -26.86
C ILE A 65 10.76 -18.98 -25.94
N ASN A 66 9.56 -18.54 -25.55
CA ASN A 66 8.72 -19.21 -24.55
C ASN A 66 7.61 -20.12 -25.10
N SER A 67 7.59 -20.42 -26.41
CA SER A 67 6.55 -21.27 -27.03
C SER A 67 6.56 -22.76 -26.64
N ASN A 68 7.32 -23.19 -25.61
CA ASN A 68 7.45 -24.62 -25.27
C ASN A 68 7.04 -25.01 -23.83
N ASN A 69 6.34 -24.17 -23.06
CA ASN A 69 5.82 -24.60 -21.76
C ASN A 69 4.29 -24.48 -21.71
N ASP A 70 3.63 -25.59 -22.06
CA ASP A 70 2.21 -25.86 -21.82
C ASP A 70 1.88 -25.72 -20.33
N ILE A 71 1.05 -24.73 -19.98
CA ILE A 71 0.31 -24.71 -18.72
C ILE A 71 -1.15 -24.94 -19.07
N LYS A 72 -1.60 -26.19 -18.94
CA LYS A 72 -3.02 -26.56 -18.98
C LYS A 72 -3.70 -25.98 -17.75
N PHE A 73 -4.55 -24.98 -17.93
CA PHE A 73 -5.53 -24.56 -16.93
C PHE A 73 -6.83 -25.32 -17.19
N ASP A 74 -7.15 -26.27 -16.31
CA ASP A 74 -8.49 -26.84 -16.21
C ASP A 74 -9.44 -25.76 -15.67
N GLN A 75 -10.44 -25.41 -16.49
CA GLN A 75 -11.63 -24.66 -16.06
C GLN A 75 -12.89 -25.39 -16.50
N ASP A 76 -13.15 -26.53 -15.85
CA ASP A 76 -14.51 -27.08 -15.79
C ASP A 76 -15.33 -26.29 -14.75
N LYS A 77 -15.88 -25.17 -15.19
CA LYS A 77 -17.15 -24.65 -14.64
C LYS A 77 -17.88 -23.81 -15.68
N THR A 78 -18.35 -24.48 -16.73
CA THR A 78 -19.34 -23.92 -17.65
C THR A 78 -20.66 -23.68 -16.90
N LEU A 79 -20.87 -22.45 -16.43
CA LEU A 79 -22.19 -21.94 -16.08
C LEU A 79 -22.96 -21.75 -17.40
N SER A 80 -23.88 -22.67 -17.71
CA SER A 80 -24.79 -22.50 -18.86
C SER A 80 -25.81 -21.42 -18.52
N LEU A 81 -25.49 -20.18 -18.87
CA LEU A 81 -26.47 -19.10 -18.94
C LEU A 81 -27.17 -19.18 -20.30
N ASN A 82 -28.32 -19.83 -20.32
CA ASN A 82 -29.30 -19.67 -21.40
C ASN A 82 -29.86 -18.25 -21.31
N SER A 83 -29.32 -17.32 -22.08
CA SER A 83 -29.90 -15.99 -22.28
C SER A 83 -29.43 -15.46 -23.63
N GLU A 84 -30.40 -14.95 -24.38
CA GLU A 84 -30.36 -14.41 -25.74
C GLU A 84 -29.01 -13.83 -26.19
N LYS A 85 -28.65 -14.06 -27.46
CA LYS A 85 -27.50 -13.43 -28.15
C LYS A 85 -27.67 -11.91 -28.16
N GLN A 86 -27.41 -11.26 -27.03
CA GLN A 86 -27.03 -9.86 -27.02
C GLN A 86 -25.60 -9.82 -27.51
N GLU A 87 -25.40 -9.28 -28.70
CA GLU A 87 -24.09 -8.86 -29.18
C GLU A 87 -23.59 -7.80 -28.19
N PHE A 88 -22.76 -8.22 -27.23
CA PHE A 88 -22.05 -7.29 -26.36
C PHE A 88 -21.07 -6.52 -27.25
N ASN A 89 -21.48 -5.33 -27.70
CA ASN A 89 -20.57 -4.40 -28.36
C ASN A 89 -19.48 -4.03 -27.37
N PHE A 90 -18.29 -4.59 -27.57
CA PHE A 90 -17.12 -4.25 -26.81
C PHE A 90 -16.72 -2.81 -27.14
N VAL A 91 -16.74 -1.95 -26.13
CA VAL A 91 -16.21 -0.60 -26.24
C VAL A 91 -14.85 -0.60 -25.56
N GLU A 92 -13.79 -0.38 -26.34
CA GLU A 92 -12.46 -0.13 -25.79
C GLU A 92 -12.50 1.21 -25.06
N LEU A 93 -12.32 1.17 -23.73
CA LEU A 93 -12.17 2.38 -22.95
C LEU A 93 -10.75 2.89 -23.11
N PRO A 94 -10.54 4.17 -23.47
CA PRO A 94 -9.20 4.73 -23.52
C PRO A 94 -8.56 4.60 -22.13
N PRO A 95 -7.23 4.38 -22.03
CA PRO A 95 -6.53 4.42 -20.76
C PRO A 95 -6.85 5.76 -20.11
N ILE A 96 -7.44 5.73 -18.92
CA ILE A 96 -7.62 6.99 -18.21
C ILE A 96 -6.23 7.47 -17.83
N ASP A 97 -5.86 8.66 -18.30
CA ASP A 97 -4.73 9.46 -17.80
C ASP A 97 -5.03 9.90 -16.36
N TYR A 98 -5.21 8.93 -15.45
CA TYR A 98 -5.18 9.17 -14.03
C TYR A 98 -3.71 9.30 -13.67
N GLU A 99 -3.31 10.48 -13.21
CA GLU A 99 -2.17 10.59 -12.30
C GLU A 99 -2.56 9.80 -11.04
N ILE A 100 -2.36 8.48 -11.05
CA ILE A 100 -2.59 7.63 -9.90
C ILE A 100 -1.61 8.11 -8.85
N GLU A 101 -2.11 8.92 -7.93
CA GLU A 101 -1.35 9.35 -6.78
C GLU A 101 -0.92 8.08 -6.03
N ASN A 102 0.38 7.82 -5.94
CA ASN A 102 0.95 6.68 -5.21
C ASN A 102 0.81 6.85 -3.69
N PHE A 103 -0.30 7.41 -3.21
CA PHE A 103 -0.62 7.40 -1.80
C PHE A 103 -0.93 5.97 -1.38
N SER A 104 -0.44 5.58 -0.20
CA SER A 104 -0.81 4.30 0.39
C SER A 104 -2.33 4.27 0.56
N ARG A 105 -3.00 3.43 -0.22
CA ARG A 105 -4.43 3.20 -0.10
C ARG A 105 -4.71 2.64 1.29
N LYS A 106 -5.53 3.34 2.09
CA LYS A 106 -5.91 2.90 3.46
C LYS A 106 -6.49 1.48 3.47
N GLU A 107 -7.11 1.06 2.36
CA GLU A 107 -7.64 -0.30 2.08
C GLU A 107 -6.61 -1.43 2.19
N LEU A 108 -5.31 -1.14 2.11
CA LEU A 108 -4.24 -2.15 2.16
C LEU A 108 -3.30 -2.01 3.37
N SER A 109 -3.46 -1.01 4.24
CA SER A 109 -2.36 -0.55 5.10
C SER A 109 -2.59 -0.74 6.60
N SER A 110 -2.75 -1.97 7.08
CA SER A 110 -2.39 -2.22 8.48
C SER A 110 -0.88 -2.24 8.59
N VAL A 111 -0.31 -1.31 9.36
CA VAL A 111 1.15 -1.23 9.58
C VAL A 111 1.52 -2.17 10.73
N PRO A 112 2.51 -3.07 10.58
CA PRO A 112 2.99 -3.89 11.69
C PRO A 112 3.47 -3.02 12.87
N ILE A 113 3.22 -3.47 14.11
CA ILE A 113 3.63 -2.73 15.32
C ILE A 113 5.17 -2.54 15.45
N GLN A 114 5.96 -3.33 14.72
CA GLN A 114 7.41 -3.20 14.63
C GLN A 114 7.83 -2.06 13.68
N GLU A 115 7.03 -1.77 12.65
CA GLU A 115 7.35 -0.78 11.60
C GLU A 115 6.78 0.61 11.90
N ILE A 116 5.84 0.70 12.85
CA ILE A 116 5.22 1.96 13.21
C ILE A 116 6.17 2.82 14.06
N GLU A 117 6.35 4.07 13.62
CA GLU A 117 6.98 5.11 14.42
C GLU A 117 5.90 5.83 15.25
N PHE A 118 5.88 5.55 16.55
CA PHE A 118 5.02 6.26 17.49
C PHE A 118 5.66 7.58 17.94
N PRO A 119 4.85 8.62 18.22
CA PRO A 119 5.31 9.76 18.99
C PRO A 119 5.82 9.35 20.38
N ASN A 120 6.59 10.22 21.04
CA ASN A 120 7.04 9.98 22.42
C ASN A 120 5.88 9.80 23.40
N VAL A 121 4.78 10.50 23.15
CA VAL A 121 3.58 10.48 24.00
C VAL A 121 2.36 10.25 23.13
N VAL A 122 1.49 9.36 23.58
CA VAL A 122 0.13 9.22 23.04
C VAL A 122 -0.88 9.29 24.17
N TYR A 123 -2.15 9.38 23.80
CA TYR A 123 -3.27 9.47 24.70
C TYR A 123 -4.25 8.35 24.41
N MET A 124 -4.71 7.69 25.45
CA MET A 124 -5.72 6.63 25.37
C MET A 124 -6.99 7.09 26.08
N ILE A 125 -8.13 6.63 25.57
CA ILE A 125 -9.41 6.79 26.24
C ILE A 125 -9.72 5.48 26.96
N VAL A 126 -10.02 5.59 28.25
CA VAL A 126 -10.36 4.46 29.12
C VAL A 126 -11.69 4.72 29.81
N SER A 127 -12.29 3.68 30.37
CA SER A 127 -13.48 3.83 31.20
C SER A 127 -13.19 4.65 32.47
N LYS A 128 -14.25 5.08 33.17
CA LYS A 128 -14.12 5.78 34.47
C LYS A 128 -13.32 5.00 35.52
N ASN A 129 -13.33 3.67 35.42
CA ASN A 129 -12.62 2.73 36.28
C ASN A 129 -11.18 2.45 35.83
N ILE A 130 -10.69 3.14 34.78
CA ILE A 130 -9.36 2.98 34.20
C ILE A 130 -9.19 1.62 33.51
N GLU A 131 -10.28 1.04 33.01
CA GLU A 131 -10.25 -0.17 32.21
C GLU A 131 -10.12 0.17 30.72
N LEU A 132 -9.37 -0.68 30.01
CA LEU A 132 -9.17 -0.57 28.58
C LEU A 132 -10.48 -0.76 27.83
N GLU A 133 -10.84 0.20 26.98
CA GLU A 133 -12.03 0.12 26.15
C GLU A 133 -11.69 -0.53 24.82
N ILE A 134 -12.39 -1.63 24.52
CA ILE A 134 -12.19 -2.40 23.29
C ILE A 134 -13.42 -2.20 22.40
N LYS A 135 -13.19 -1.80 21.15
CA LYS A 135 -14.24 -1.62 20.14
C LYS A 135 -13.97 -2.52 18.95
N LEU A 136 -14.99 -2.77 18.13
CA LEU A 136 -14.82 -3.48 16.88
C LEU A 136 -14.39 -2.49 15.79
N LEU A 137 -13.64 -2.96 14.79
CA LEU A 137 -13.24 -2.08 13.67
C LEU A 137 -14.44 -1.48 12.93
N LYS A 138 -15.56 -2.20 12.85
CA LYS A 138 -16.82 -1.68 12.30
C LYS A 138 -17.35 -0.42 12.99
N ASP A 139 -16.95 -0.17 14.23
CA ASP A 139 -17.42 0.98 15.01
C ASP A 139 -16.64 2.26 14.66
N TYR A 140 -15.63 2.16 13.78
CA TYR A 140 -14.83 3.27 13.29
C TYR A 140 -15.21 3.60 11.83
N PRO A 141 -15.90 4.72 11.56
CA PRO A 141 -16.30 5.10 10.20
C PRO A 141 -15.12 5.21 9.23
N ASP A 142 -13.96 5.63 9.73
CA ASP A 142 -12.72 5.76 8.95
C ASP A 142 -12.19 4.42 8.41
N TRP A 143 -12.68 3.28 8.92
CA TRP A 143 -12.22 1.93 8.56
C TRP A 143 -13.34 1.03 8.01
N GLU A 144 -14.53 1.58 7.76
CA GLU A 144 -15.71 0.83 7.27
C GLU A 144 -15.50 0.21 5.88
N PHE A 145 -14.53 0.72 5.10
CA PHE A 145 -14.17 0.17 3.79
C PHE A 145 -13.51 -1.22 3.85
N LEU A 146 -13.09 -1.70 5.03
CA LEU A 146 -12.42 -2.98 5.18
C LEU A 146 -13.37 -4.16 4.93
N PRO A 147 -12.86 -5.34 4.52
CA PRO A 147 -13.68 -6.55 4.40
C PRO A 147 -14.42 -6.91 5.70
N GLU A 148 -15.59 -7.54 5.60
CA GLU A 148 -16.39 -7.89 6.79
C GLU A 148 -15.64 -8.75 7.82
N GLU A 149 -14.71 -9.58 7.36
CA GLU A 149 -13.85 -10.39 8.24
C GLU A 149 -12.95 -9.49 9.10
N ASP A 150 -12.41 -8.44 8.50
CA ASP A 150 -11.53 -7.49 9.15
C ASP A 150 -12.31 -6.58 10.11
N LEU A 151 -13.50 -6.15 9.73
CA LEU A 151 -14.38 -5.30 10.55
C LEU A 151 -14.79 -5.94 11.89
N LYS A 152 -14.74 -7.27 11.99
CA LYS A 152 -15.01 -8.04 13.22
C LYS A 152 -13.82 -8.07 14.19
N ARG A 153 -12.65 -7.54 13.80
CA ARG A 153 -11.47 -7.50 14.68
C ARG A 153 -11.68 -6.50 15.81
N LYS A 154 -11.26 -6.90 17.01
CA LYS A 154 -11.22 -6.04 18.18
C LYS A 154 -9.98 -5.15 18.15
N ALA A 155 -10.20 -3.88 18.43
CA ALA A 155 -9.18 -2.86 18.43
C ALA A 155 -9.25 -1.96 19.67
N ILE A 156 -8.13 -1.30 19.94
CA ILE A 156 -8.03 -0.22 20.91
C ILE A 156 -7.69 1.09 20.20
N GLU A 157 -8.16 2.20 20.73
CA GLU A 157 -7.96 3.53 20.13
C GLU A 157 -6.85 4.30 20.85
N ILE A 158 -5.98 4.93 20.07
CA ILE A 158 -4.96 5.86 20.55
C ILE A 158 -5.07 7.19 19.80
N HIS A 159 -4.65 8.26 20.46
CA HIS A 159 -4.57 9.59 19.88
C HIS A 159 -3.18 10.17 20.05
N PHE A 160 -2.66 10.80 19.01
CA PHE A 160 -1.35 11.46 19.06
C PHE A 160 -1.39 12.82 19.76
N ASP A 161 -2.55 13.48 19.81
CA ASP A 161 -2.73 14.76 20.50
C ASP A 161 -3.73 14.66 21.67
N SER A 162 -3.49 15.49 22.69
CA SER A 162 -4.37 15.56 23.86
C SER A 162 -5.72 16.19 23.51
N LYS A 163 -5.76 17.15 22.58
CA LYS A 163 -7.02 17.81 22.22
C LYS A 163 -7.93 16.86 21.46
N SER A 164 -7.38 16.05 20.55
CA SER A 164 -8.17 15.02 19.85
C SER A 164 -8.74 14.00 20.84
N ALA A 165 -7.93 13.52 21.79
CA ALA A 165 -8.40 12.58 22.81
C ALA A 165 -9.52 13.19 23.68
N LYS A 166 -9.37 14.44 24.11
CA LYS A 166 -10.40 15.13 24.90
C LYS A 166 -11.69 15.40 24.13
N ARG A 167 -11.61 15.60 22.80
CA ARG A 167 -12.79 15.76 21.94
C ARG A 167 -13.54 14.45 21.74
N ALA A 168 -12.83 13.33 21.65
CA ALA A 168 -13.43 12.00 21.50
C ALA A 168 -13.92 11.41 22.84
N CYS A 169 -13.43 11.92 23.98
CA CYS A 169 -13.78 11.46 25.32
C CYS A 169 -15.21 11.84 25.73
N SER A 170 -16.00 10.85 26.15
CA SER A 170 -17.33 11.01 26.73
C SER A 170 -17.29 11.24 28.24
N LYS A 171 -18.45 11.59 28.85
CA LYS A 171 -18.56 11.87 30.31
C LYS A 171 -18.19 10.69 31.21
N GLU A 172 -18.32 9.46 30.72
CA GLU A 172 -18.01 8.23 31.46
C GLU A 172 -16.59 7.71 31.19
N GLN A 173 -15.81 8.44 30.41
CA GLN A 173 -14.46 8.07 30.02
C GLN A 173 -13.44 9.03 30.63
N LYS A 174 -12.18 8.60 30.63
CA LYS A 174 -11.02 9.40 31.03
C LYS A 174 -9.93 9.30 29.99
N VAL A 175 -9.24 10.40 29.76
CA VAL A 175 -8.04 10.43 28.92
C VAL A 175 -6.82 10.12 29.79
N ILE A 176 -6.06 9.11 29.42
CA ILE A 176 -4.78 8.75 30.05
C ILE A 176 -3.64 9.10 29.10
N LYS A 177 -2.60 9.71 29.66
CA LYS A 177 -1.34 9.97 28.97
C LYS A 177 -0.47 8.72 29.05
N VAL A 178 0.02 8.25 27.90
CA VAL A 178 0.99 7.17 27.77
C VAL A 178 2.34 7.81 27.39
N PRO A 179 3.27 7.96 28.35
CA PRO A 179 4.53 8.69 28.14
C PRO A 179 5.63 7.84 27.47
N ASN A 180 5.43 6.53 27.34
CA ASN A 180 6.32 5.63 26.64
C ASN A 180 5.49 4.72 25.73
N THR A 181 5.64 4.90 24.42
CA THR A 181 4.88 4.16 23.40
C THR A 181 5.44 2.77 23.11
N ASP A 182 6.66 2.45 23.57
CA ASP A 182 7.17 1.07 23.53
C ASP A 182 6.31 0.10 24.34
N VAL A 183 5.50 0.61 25.28
CA VAL A 183 4.54 -0.21 26.02
C VAL A 183 3.64 -1.02 25.08
N PHE A 184 3.22 -0.47 23.94
CA PHE A 184 2.36 -1.18 22.98
C PHE A 184 3.07 -2.38 22.37
N ARG A 185 4.37 -2.26 22.09
CA ARG A 185 5.21 -3.35 21.57
C ARG A 185 5.38 -4.43 22.63
N ILE A 186 5.68 -4.02 23.87
CA ILE A 186 5.89 -4.93 25.00
C ILE A 186 4.63 -5.72 25.33
N VAL A 187 3.46 -5.05 25.32
CA VAL A 187 2.19 -5.67 25.70
C VAL A 187 1.42 -6.27 24.53
N SER A 188 1.93 -6.20 23.29
CA SER A 188 1.27 -6.78 22.11
C SER A 188 0.86 -8.25 22.33
N PRO A 189 1.73 -9.16 22.85
CA PRO A 189 1.34 -10.54 23.10
C PRO A 189 0.16 -10.67 24.08
N ILE A 190 0.08 -9.78 25.06
CA ILE A 190 -0.97 -9.75 26.09
C ILE A 190 -2.29 -9.21 25.51
N LEU A 191 -2.21 -8.25 24.60
CA LEU A 191 -3.37 -7.74 23.86
C LEU A 191 -3.94 -8.83 22.93
N ILE A 192 -3.07 -9.52 22.19
CA ILE A 192 -3.43 -10.64 21.31
C ILE A 192 -4.08 -11.78 22.10
N SER A 193 -3.52 -12.14 23.27
CA SER A 193 -4.11 -13.19 24.12
C SER A 193 -5.50 -12.81 24.65
N ARG A 194 -5.82 -11.51 24.72
CA ARG A 194 -7.14 -10.98 25.06
C ARG A 194 -8.06 -10.83 23.84
N GLY A 195 -7.60 -11.22 22.65
CA GLY A 195 -8.32 -11.14 21.40
C GLY A 195 -8.31 -9.77 20.74
N ILE A 196 -7.48 -8.83 21.23
CA ILE A 196 -7.26 -7.53 20.59
C ILE A 196 -6.16 -7.73 19.55
N SER A 197 -6.45 -7.40 18.29
CA SER A 197 -5.52 -7.65 17.17
C SER A 197 -5.06 -6.37 16.48
N ARG A 198 -5.67 -5.22 16.82
CA ARG A 198 -5.41 -3.94 16.15
C ARG A 198 -5.34 -2.77 17.12
N ILE A 199 -4.56 -1.76 16.76
CA ILE A 199 -4.58 -0.43 17.38
C ILE A 199 -5.01 0.57 16.30
N VAL A 200 -5.99 1.41 16.61
CA VAL A 200 -6.51 2.45 15.72
C VAL A 200 -5.98 3.81 16.15
N SER A 201 -5.47 4.58 15.18
CA SER A 201 -5.19 6.00 15.28
C SER A 201 -5.91 6.72 14.15
N ALA A 202 -6.04 8.05 14.23
CA ALA A 202 -6.72 8.89 13.23
C ALA A 202 -6.19 8.67 11.80
N GLU A 203 -4.91 8.34 11.66
CA GLU A 203 -4.26 8.19 10.35
C GLU A 203 -3.94 6.75 9.98
N LYS A 204 -3.81 5.86 10.98
CA LYS A 204 -3.16 4.57 10.80
C LYS A 204 -3.90 3.47 11.56
N LEU A 205 -4.00 2.31 10.91
CA LEU A 205 -4.38 1.05 11.52
C LEU A 205 -3.11 0.25 11.77
N ILE A 206 -2.91 -0.21 12.99
CA ILE A 206 -1.68 -0.91 13.40
C ILE A 206 -2.03 -2.36 13.71
N ALA A 207 -1.29 -3.30 13.14
CA ALA A 207 -1.39 -4.72 13.40
C ALA A 207 -0.49 -5.11 14.58
N LEU A 208 -1.07 -5.76 15.59
CA LEU A 208 -0.38 -6.26 16.78
C LEU A 208 0.37 -7.55 16.52
#